data_AF-A0A8C1YYX0-F1
#
_entry.id   AF-A0A8C1YYX0-F1
#
_cell.length_a   1.000
_cell.length_b   1.000
_cell.length_c   1.000
_cell.angle_alpha   90.00
_cell.angle_beta   90.00
_cell.angle_gamma   90.00
#
_symmetry.space_group_name_H-M   'P 1'
#
loop_
_entity.id
_entity.type
_entity.pdbx_description
1 polymer ?
#
loop_
_entity_poly.entity_id
_entity_poly.type
_entity_poly.pdbx_seq_one_letter_code
_entity_poly.pdbx_strand_id
1 'polypeptide(L)'
;MKTCAVFCVFVALALGSPVPPNTERCNCSTAARFLLSNLSHIIQKDGKIGNRDLFAGFNCTDLEAQMIPHTLTASVCQPSASDDKASCSSHRSSSFSETECLTNIRADLRYYDVMLNWYLNSYKPSETDLSPVKTATKALMDCLDKNFEAADGEFPQWHIWSGSSFTDRLSLCKTLKGFRIRAITVNRALGYIGSGEHKK
;
A
#
# COMPACT_ATOMS: atom_id res chain seq x y z
N MET A 1 16.87 -25.73 -48.66
CA MET A 1 15.95 -24.80 -47.97
C MET A 1 15.65 -25.37 -46.59
N LYS A 2 16.20 -24.77 -45.52
CA LYS A 2 15.96 -25.19 -44.13
C LYS A 2 15.28 -24.02 -43.43
N THR A 3 14.06 -24.21 -42.99
CA THR A 3 13.26 -23.23 -42.24
C THR A 3 13.73 -23.20 -40.79
N CYS A 4 14.25 -22.06 -40.34
CA CYS A 4 14.51 -21.79 -38.92
C CYS A 4 13.19 -21.35 -38.27
N ALA A 5 12.61 -22.20 -37.43
CA ALA A 5 11.52 -21.82 -36.55
C ALA A 5 12.10 -21.05 -35.35
N VAL A 6 11.77 -19.76 -35.25
CA VAL A 6 12.06 -18.93 -34.08
C VAL A 6 11.02 -19.28 -33.02
N PHE A 7 11.45 -19.99 -31.96
CA PHE A 7 10.62 -20.17 -30.77
C PHE A 7 10.67 -18.89 -29.93
N CYS A 8 9.60 -18.09 -29.99
CA CYS A 8 9.38 -17.03 -29.02
C CYS A 8 9.05 -17.67 -27.66
N VAL A 9 10.02 -17.67 -26.75
CA VAL A 9 9.78 -17.92 -25.34
C VAL A 9 9.05 -16.70 -24.78
N PHE A 10 7.73 -16.79 -24.66
CA PHE A 10 6.97 -15.85 -23.88
C PHE A 10 7.30 -16.09 -22.41
N VAL A 11 8.19 -15.27 -21.85
CA VAL A 11 8.36 -15.17 -20.40
C VAL A 11 7.06 -14.59 -19.87
N ALA A 12 6.22 -15.46 -19.28
CA ALA A 12 5.08 -15.03 -18.50
C ALA A 12 5.61 -14.25 -17.28
N LEU A 13 5.74 -12.93 -17.42
CA LEU A 13 5.76 -12.06 -16.26
C LEU A 13 4.49 -12.39 -15.48
N ALA A 14 4.64 -12.79 -14.22
CA ALA A 14 3.55 -13.02 -13.29
C ALA A 14 2.83 -11.68 -13.01
N LEU A 15 2.08 -11.20 -14.00
CA LEU A 15 1.04 -10.22 -13.84
C LEU A 15 -0.08 -10.97 -13.12
N GLY A 16 -0.13 -10.81 -11.80
CA GLY A 16 -1.24 -11.35 -10.99
C GLY A 16 -2.55 -11.02 -11.70
N SER A 17 -3.35 -12.06 -11.94
CA SER A 17 -4.56 -11.96 -12.73
C SER A 17 -5.45 -10.80 -12.26
N PRO A 18 -6.04 -10.02 -13.17
CA PRO A 18 -6.99 -8.99 -12.78
C PRO A 18 -8.14 -9.62 -12.00
N VAL A 19 -8.52 -8.96 -10.90
CA VAL A 19 -9.65 -9.37 -10.05
C VAL A 19 -10.89 -9.58 -10.93
N PRO A 20 -11.56 -10.74 -10.85
CA PRO A 20 -12.79 -10.98 -11.60
C PRO A 20 -13.84 -9.89 -11.30
N PRO A 21 -14.56 -9.40 -12.31
CA PRO A 21 -15.47 -8.26 -12.14
C PRO A 21 -16.75 -8.57 -11.34
N ASN A 22 -16.99 -9.82 -10.93
CA ASN A 22 -18.32 -10.26 -10.50
C ASN A 22 -18.35 -11.10 -9.20
N THR A 23 -17.49 -10.78 -8.23
CA THR A 23 -17.67 -11.23 -6.84
C THR A 23 -18.28 -10.09 -6.05
N GLU A 24 -19.23 -10.41 -5.16
CA GLU A 24 -19.89 -9.46 -4.25
C GLU A 24 -18.90 -8.38 -3.82
N ARG A 25 -19.28 -7.14 -4.12
CA ARG A 25 -18.44 -5.95 -3.99
C ARG A 25 -17.77 -5.95 -2.62
N CYS A 26 -16.48 -6.27 -2.55
CA CYS A 26 -15.74 -6.12 -1.30
C CYS A 26 -15.90 -4.67 -0.85
N ASN A 27 -16.54 -4.44 0.30
CA ASN A 27 -17.12 -3.15 0.66
C ASN A 27 -16.08 -2.01 0.68
N CYS A 28 -14.79 -2.33 0.84
CA CYS A 28 -13.70 -1.34 0.90
C CYS A 28 -12.73 -1.32 -0.29
N SER A 29 -12.97 -2.16 -1.31
CA SER A 29 -12.12 -2.20 -2.52
C SER A 29 -12.08 -0.85 -3.26
N THR A 30 -13.21 -0.14 -3.31
CA THR A 30 -13.29 1.20 -3.92
C THR A 30 -12.40 2.21 -3.17
N ALA A 31 -12.48 2.22 -1.83
CA ALA A 31 -11.67 3.11 -1.01
C ALA A 31 -10.17 2.77 -1.10
N ALA A 32 -9.82 1.48 -1.17
CA ALA A 32 -8.43 1.05 -1.34
C ALA A 32 -7.85 1.47 -2.69
N ARG A 33 -8.62 1.37 -3.78
CA ARG A 33 -8.21 1.86 -5.11
C ARG A 33 -8.07 3.37 -5.12
N PHE A 34 -8.97 4.08 -4.44
CA PHE A 34 -8.91 5.53 -4.30
C PHE A 34 -7.61 5.97 -3.58
N LEU A 35 -7.24 5.29 -2.49
CA LEU A 35 -5.97 5.52 -1.80
C LEU A 35 -4.75 5.29 -2.72
N LEU A 36 -4.71 4.14 -3.40
CA LEU A 36 -3.60 3.82 -4.30
C LEU A 36 -3.46 4.82 -5.45
N SER A 37 -4.58 5.30 -6.00
CA SER A 37 -4.60 6.33 -7.05
C SER A 37 -3.98 7.64 -6.56
N ASN A 38 -4.42 8.14 -5.40
CA ASN A 38 -3.88 9.38 -4.83
C ASN A 38 -2.39 9.28 -4.46
N LEU A 39 -1.96 8.14 -3.92
CA LEU A 39 -0.54 7.87 -3.67
C LEU A 39 0.28 7.82 -4.96
N SER A 40 -0.25 7.20 -6.01
CA SER A 40 0.44 7.14 -7.30
C SER A 40 0.52 8.53 -7.93
N HIS A 41 -0.53 9.34 -7.83
CA HIS A 41 -0.55 10.69 -8.36
C HIS A 41 0.48 11.60 -7.68
N ILE A 42 0.56 11.60 -6.33
CA ILE A 42 1.52 12.46 -5.62
C ILE A 42 2.97 12.03 -5.87
N ILE A 43 3.23 10.72 -6.01
CA ILE A 43 4.57 10.20 -6.32
C ILE A 43 4.95 10.47 -7.79
N GLN A 44 3.99 10.48 -8.72
CA GLN A 44 4.27 10.75 -10.14
C GLN A 44 4.41 12.25 -10.46
N LYS A 45 3.75 13.13 -9.70
CA LYS A 45 3.85 14.60 -9.86
C LYS A 45 5.28 15.12 -9.65
N ASP A 46 6.10 14.35 -8.93
CA ASP A 46 7.51 14.59 -8.60
C ASP A 46 8.49 14.65 -9.80
N GLY A 47 8.11 14.11 -10.96
CA GLY A 47 8.95 14.17 -12.17
C GLY A 47 8.97 15.53 -12.88
N LYS A 48 8.22 16.52 -12.40
CA LYS A 48 8.16 17.87 -13.00
C LYS A 48 8.81 18.86 -12.05
N ILE A 49 10.00 19.33 -12.39
CA ILE A 49 10.75 20.35 -11.63
C ILE A 49 9.96 21.66 -11.68
N GLY A 50 9.07 21.87 -10.71
CA GLY A 50 8.37 23.12 -10.44
C GLY A 50 8.78 23.69 -9.09
N ASN A 51 8.96 25.01 -9.01
CA ASN A 51 9.46 25.74 -7.83
C ASN A 51 8.52 25.73 -6.59
N ARG A 52 7.48 24.89 -6.56
CA ARG A 52 6.49 24.80 -5.45
C ARG A 52 6.05 23.37 -5.10
N ASP A 53 6.71 22.34 -5.63
CA ASP A 53 6.31 20.96 -5.38
C ASP A 53 6.83 20.43 -4.04
N LEU A 54 6.08 19.51 -3.42
CA LEU A 54 6.34 18.91 -2.11
C LEU A 54 7.78 18.37 -1.94
N PHE A 55 8.40 17.92 -3.03
CA PHE A 55 9.74 17.31 -3.06
C PHE A 55 10.78 18.16 -3.78
N ALA A 56 10.51 19.45 -4.01
CA ALA A 56 11.45 20.35 -4.68
C ALA A 56 12.85 20.31 -4.05
N GLY A 57 13.87 20.12 -4.90
CA GLY A 57 15.27 19.99 -4.50
C GLY A 57 15.82 18.56 -4.50
N PHE A 58 14.99 17.56 -4.75
CA PHE A 58 15.43 16.18 -5.06
C PHE A 58 14.38 15.47 -5.92
N ASN A 59 14.75 14.34 -6.53
CA ASN A 59 13.83 13.48 -7.25
C ASN A 59 13.40 12.33 -6.32
N CYS A 60 12.14 12.34 -5.87
CA CYS A 60 11.58 11.28 -5.05
C CYS A 60 11.60 9.92 -5.77
N THR A 61 11.54 9.89 -7.10
CA THR A 61 11.63 8.65 -7.88
C THR A 61 12.94 7.89 -7.65
N ASP A 62 14.05 8.60 -7.42
CA ASP A 62 15.38 8.00 -7.24
C ASP A 62 15.62 7.45 -5.83
N LEU A 63 14.79 7.85 -4.86
CA LEU A 63 14.95 7.45 -3.46
C LEU A 63 14.38 6.05 -3.20
N GLU A 64 14.99 5.27 -2.31
CA GLU A 64 14.41 3.99 -1.90
C GLU A 64 13.07 4.16 -1.15
N ALA A 65 12.23 3.13 -1.19
CA ALA A 65 11.04 3.10 -0.36
C ALA A 65 11.39 2.72 1.09
N GLN A 66 10.86 3.47 2.05
CA GLN A 66 10.95 3.12 3.47
C GLN A 66 9.68 2.40 3.89
N MET A 67 9.80 1.11 4.20
CA MET A 67 8.69 0.29 4.71
C MET A 67 8.52 0.51 6.21
N ILE A 68 7.27 0.54 6.69
CA ILE A 68 7.00 0.53 8.12
C ILE A 68 7.41 -0.84 8.68
N PRO A 69 8.27 -0.91 9.72
CA PRO A 69 8.76 -2.18 10.25
C PRO A 69 7.80 -2.81 11.28
N HIS A 70 6.69 -2.16 11.58
CA HIS A 70 5.87 -2.48 12.76
C HIS A 70 4.60 -3.27 12.46
N THR A 71 4.40 -3.67 11.21
CA THR A 71 3.28 -4.50 10.78
C THR A 71 3.79 -5.67 9.96
N LEU A 72 3.05 -6.77 10.04
CA LEU A 72 3.32 -7.98 9.29
C LEU A 72 2.40 -8.11 8.06
N THR A 73 1.77 -7.01 7.61
CA THR A 73 0.75 -7.00 6.55
C THR A 73 1.12 -7.85 5.32
N ALA A 74 2.36 -7.76 4.84
CA ALA A 74 2.80 -8.56 3.68
C ALA A 74 2.79 -10.06 3.95
N SER A 75 3.24 -10.49 5.14
CA SER A 75 3.31 -11.91 5.48
C SER A 75 1.96 -12.45 5.94
N VAL A 76 1.15 -11.70 6.69
CA VAL A 76 -0.15 -12.19 7.18
C VAL A 76 -1.25 -12.16 6.11
N CYS A 77 -1.20 -11.20 5.17
CA CYS A 77 -2.19 -11.08 4.10
C CYS A 77 -1.85 -11.85 2.83
N GLN A 78 -0.72 -12.57 2.78
CA GLN A 78 -0.42 -13.41 1.62
C GLN A 78 -1.48 -14.54 1.51
N PRO A 79 -2.00 -14.83 0.30
CA PRO A 79 -3.01 -15.88 0.09
C PRO A 79 -2.57 -17.23 0.64
N SER A 80 -3.55 -18.09 0.97
CA SER A 80 -3.26 -19.50 1.22
C SER A 80 -2.59 -20.08 -0.03
N ALA A 81 -1.52 -20.85 0.14
CA ALA A 81 -0.95 -21.57 -0.99
C ALA A 81 -2.00 -22.58 -1.45
N SER A 82 -2.64 -22.33 -2.59
CA SER A 82 -3.23 -23.42 -3.34
C SER A 82 -2.09 -24.37 -3.71
N ASP A 83 -2.31 -25.67 -3.53
CA ASP A 83 -1.34 -26.69 -3.92
C ASP A 83 -0.71 -26.35 -5.29
N ASP A 84 0.62 -26.42 -5.31
CA ASP A 84 1.53 -26.21 -6.44
C ASP A 84 1.84 -24.77 -6.93
N LYS A 85 3.09 -24.38 -6.60
CA LYS A 85 3.97 -23.48 -7.37
C LYS A 85 3.63 -21.98 -7.41
N ALA A 86 3.85 -21.24 -6.30
CA ALA A 86 4.36 -19.85 -6.35
C ALA A 86 4.58 -19.22 -4.95
N SER A 87 5.16 -19.93 -3.98
CA SER A 87 5.64 -19.22 -2.78
C SER A 87 7.07 -18.74 -3.01
N CYS A 88 7.27 -17.43 -3.10
CA CYS A 88 8.60 -16.81 -3.07
C CYS A 88 9.20 -16.77 -1.64
N SER A 89 8.49 -17.32 -0.64
CA SER A 89 8.88 -17.37 0.76
C SER A 89 8.86 -18.82 1.26
N SER A 90 10.00 -19.29 1.79
CA SER A 90 10.16 -20.62 2.40
C SER A 90 9.51 -20.74 3.78
N HIS A 91 8.95 -19.65 4.32
CA HIS A 91 8.39 -19.61 5.67
C HIS A 91 6.88 -19.40 5.60
N ARG A 92 6.12 -20.49 5.48
CA ARG A 92 4.73 -20.50 5.92
C ARG A 92 4.46 -21.78 6.71
N SER A 93 4.02 -21.59 7.96
CA SER A 93 3.55 -22.64 8.84
C SER A 93 2.06 -22.48 9.21
N SER A 94 1.37 -21.45 8.69
CA SER A 94 -0.03 -21.14 9.04
C SER A 94 -0.90 -20.82 7.82
N SER A 95 -2.20 -21.12 7.96
CA SER A 95 -3.26 -20.77 7.02
C SER A 95 -3.53 -19.26 7.02
N PHE A 96 -4.12 -18.74 5.94
CA PHE A 96 -4.57 -17.34 5.89
C PHE A 96 -5.59 -17.05 7.00
N SER A 97 -5.39 -15.93 7.71
CA SER A 97 -6.32 -15.41 8.71
C SER A 97 -6.86 -14.06 8.27
N GLU A 98 -8.16 -13.99 7.94
CA GLU A 98 -8.82 -12.75 7.53
C GLU A 98 -8.70 -11.69 8.62
N THR A 99 -8.97 -12.07 9.87
CA THR A 99 -8.87 -11.18 11.04
C THR A 99 -7.46 -10.61 11.20
N GLU A 100 -6.42 -11.46 11.19
CA GLU A 100 -5.03 -11.01 11.38
C GLU A 100 -4.57 -10.08 10.24
N CYS A 101 -4.98 -10.40 9.00
CA CYS A 101 -4.71 -9.54 7.86
C CYS A 101 -5.36 -8.16 8.01
N LEU A 102 -6.65 -8.11 8.34
CA LEU A 102 -7.37 -6.85 8.54
C LEU A 102 -6.81 -6.03 9.71
N THR A 103 -6.42 -6.66 10.81
CA THR A 103 -5.74 -6.00 11.95
C THR A 103 -4.47 -5.28 11.49
N ASN A 104 -3.61 -5.97 10.73
CA ASN A 104 -2.36 -5.40 10.25
C ASN A 104 -2.58 -4.29 9.21
N ILE A 105 -3.59 -4.42 8.34
CA ILE A 105 -3.99 -3.36 7.41
C ILE A 105 -4.43 -2.10 8.18
N ARG A 106 -5.26 -2.24 9.22
CA ARG A 106 -5.68 -1.10 10.06
C ARG A 106 -4.48 -0.45 10.76
N ALA A 107 -3.51 -1.23 11.23
CA ALA A 107 -2.29 -0.72 11.83
C ALA A 107 -1.44 0.09 10.86
N ASP A 108 -1.27 -0.39 9.62
CA ASP A 108 -0.60 0.38 8.58
C ASP A 108 -1.32 1.72 8.35
N LEU A 109 -2.64 1.70 8.19
CA LEU A 109 -3.41 2.93 7.91
C LEU A 109 -3.36 3.93 9.05
N ARG A 110 -3.45 3.46 10.31
CA ARG A 110 -3.33 4.32 11.49
C ARG A 110 -1.94 4.95 11.57
N TYR A 111 -0.87 4.19 11.30
CA TYR A 111 0.48 4.75 11.24
C TYR A 111 0.57 5.89 10.22
N TYR A 112 0.09 5.66 9.00
CA TYR A 112 0.16 6.66 7.95
C TYR A 112 -0.73 7.87 8.23
N ASP A 113 -1.91 7.72 8.84
CA ASP A 113 -2.74 8.85 9.25
C ASP A 113 -2.03 9.72 10.31
N VAL A 114 -1.43 9.12 11.34
CA VAL A 114 -0.66 9.87 12.35
C VAL A 114 0.52 10.60 11.70
N MET A 115 1.25 9.94 10.79
CA MET A 115 2.36 10.55 10.05
C MET A 115 1.91 11.73 9.18
N LEU A 116 0.84 11.57 8.42
CA LEU A 116 0.30 12.63 7.57
C LEU A 116 -0.19 13.81 8.40
N ASN A 117 -0.85 13.55 9.53
CA ASN A 117 -1.30 14.58 10.46
C ASN A 117 -0.12 15.34 11.08
N TRP A 118 0.90 14.62 11.55
CA TRP A 118 2.10 15.23 12.09
C TRP A 118 2.77 16.15 11.07
N TYR A 119 3.00 15.67 9.85
CA TYR A 119 3.68 16.45 8.82
C TYR A 119 2.90 17.72 8.44
N LEU A 120 1.59 17.60 8.24
CA LEU A 120 0.72 18.73 7.92
C LEU A 120 0.69 19.78 9.03
N ASN A 121 0.65 19.35 10.30
CA ASN A 121 0.59 20.24 11.45
C ASN A 121 1.93 20.95 11.73
N SER A 122 3.05 20.24 11.57
CA SER A 122 4.38 20.77 11.87
C SER A 122 4.86 21.79 10.84
N TYR A 123 4.64 21.52 9.56
CA TYR A 123 5.26 22.31 8.48
C TYR A 123 4.32 23.29 7.80
N LYS A 124 3.01 23.18 8.03
CA LYS A 124 1.97 23.96 7.31
C LYS A 124 2.33 24.18 5.83
N PRO A 125 2.73 23.13 5.07
CA PRO A 125 2.95 23.27 3.64
C PRO A 125 1.64 23.77 3.02
N SER A 126 1.66 24.35 1.81
CA SER A 126 0.41 24.64 1.11
C SER A 126 -0.45 23.37 1.12
N GLU A 127 -1.55 23.40 1.87
CA GLU A 127 -2.34 22.22 2.32
C GLU A 127 -2.83 21.33 1.17
N THR A 128 -2.71 21.81 -0.06
CA THR A 128 -3.30 21.27 -1.28
C THR A 128 -2.71 19.96 -1.78
N ASP A 129 -1.46 19.60 -1.45
CA ASP A 129 -0.82 18.42 -2.10
C ASP A 129 -1.01 17.10 -1.36
N LEU A 130 -0.98 17.07 -0.02
CA LEU A 130 -1.11 15.83 0.77
C LEU A 130 -2.55 15.53 1.22
N SER A 131 -3.42 16.55 1.20
CA SER A 131 -4.84 16.40 1.57
C SER A 131 -5.56 15.28 0.83
N PRO A 132 -5.37 15.06 -0.48
CA PRO A 132 -6.00 13.94 -1.18
C PRO A 132 -5.60 12.57 -0.63
N VAL A 133 -4.32 12.38 -0.28
CA VAL A 133 -3.83 11.12 0.31
C VAL A 133 -4.39 10.92 1.72
N LYS A 134 -4.41 11.97 2.54
CA LYS A 134 -5.00 11.95 3.88
C LYS A 134 -6.49 11.60 3.84
N THR A 135 -7.25 12.25 2.97
CA THR A 135 -8.69 11.97 2.78
C THR A 135 -8.90 10.53 2.32
N ALA A 136 -8.12 10.04 1.37
CA ALA A 136 -8.25 8.66 0.90
C ALA A 136 -7.87 7.63 1.96
N THR A 137 -6.89 7.94 2.82
CA THR A 137 -6.48 7.09 3.95
C THR A 137 -7.64 6.95 4.95
N LYS A 138 -8.24 8.08 5.36
CA LYS A 138 -9.40 8.08 6.25
C LYS A 138 -10.61 7.37 5.65
N ALA A 139 -10.91 7.60 4.38
CA ALA A 139 -12.02 6.92 3.71
C ALA A 139 -11.87 5.40 3.72
N LEU A 140 -10.65 4.87 3.61
CA LEU A 140 -10.39 3.45 3.74
C LEU A 140 -10.52 2.97 5.19
N MET A 141 -9.99 3.70 6.17
CA MET A 141 -10.16 3.38 7.60
C MET A 141 -11.64 3.32 7.97
N ASP A 142 -12.41 4.37 7.66
CA ASP A 142 -13.84 4.45 7.93
C ASP A 142 -14.61 3.30 7.28
N CYS A 143 -14.19 2.88 6.09
CA CYS A 143 -14.79 1.72 5.45
C CYS A 143 -14.49 0.43 6.22
N LEU A 144 -13.23 0.21 6.62
CA LEU A 144 -12.84 -0.99 7.35
C LEU A 144 -13.53 -1.08 8.71
N ASP A 145 -13.72 0.04 9.38
CA ASP A 145 -14.38 0.10 10.69
C ASP A 145 -15.90 -0.15 10.58
N LYS A 146 -16.51 0.25 9.46
CA LYS A 146 -17.94 -0.02 9.20
C LYS A 146 -18.24 -1.46 8.80
N ASN A 147 -17.29 -2.15 8.16
CA ASN A 147 -17.55 -3.41 7.46
C ASN A 147 -16.91 -4.63 8.10
N PHE A 148 -16.01 -4.45 9.05
CA PHE A 148 -15.29 -5.55 9.69
C PHE A 148 -15.21 -5.28 11.19
N GLU A 149 -15.25 -6.34 12.00
CA GLU A 149 -15.13 -6.23 13.46
C GLU A 149 -13.85 -5.51 13.86
N ALA A 150 -13.94 -4.70 14.91
CA ALA A 150 -12.80 -4.00 15.47
C ALA A 150 -11.76 -5.03 15.91
N ALA A 151 -10.54 -4.84 15.43
CA ALA A 151 -9.41 -5.59 15.96
C ALA A 151 -8.75 -4.74 17.03
N ASP A 152 -8.92 -5.14 18.28
CA ASP A 152 -8.23 -4.51 19.39
C ASP A 152 -6.72 -4.76 19.24
N GLY A 153 -5.96 -3.69 19.27
CA GLY A 153 -4.51 -3.73 19.21
C GLY A 153 -3.94 -2.47 19.84
N GLU A 154 -2.90 -2.63 20.67
CA GLU A 154 -2.10 -1.50 21.09
C GLU A 154 -1.21 -1.06 19.92
N PHE A 155 -1.29 0.22 19.58
CA PHE A 155 -0.47 0.80 18.53
C PHE A 155 0.69 1.53 19.19
N PRO A 156 1.94 1.19 18.85
CA PRO A 156 3.08 1.85 19.43
C PRO A 156 3.07 3.35 19.15
N GLN A 157 3.68 4.10 20.06
CA GLN A 157 3.95 5.51 19.84
C GLN A 157 5.05 5.63 18.79
N TRP A 158 4.71 6.21 17.64
CA TRP A 158 5.64 6.36 16.53
C TRP A 158 6.45 7.65 16.68
N HIS A 159 7.77 7.53 16.70
CA HIS A 159 8.65 8.68 16.49
C HIS A 159 8.68 8.96 15.00
N ILE A 160 7.94 9.98 14.56
CA ILE A 160 7.70 10.21 13.13
C ILE A 160 8.93 10.89 12.53
N TRP A 161 9.14 12.19 12.74
CA TRP A 161 10.41 12.87 12.40
C TRP A 161 10.68 14.03 13.38
N SER A 162 11.92 14.50 13.45
CA SER A 162 12.34 15.63 14.30
C SER A 162 13.42 16.47 13.62
N GLY A 163 13.56 16.33 12.31
CA GLY A 163 14.68 16.87 11.53
C GLY A 163 14.44 18.29 11.03
N SER A 164 15.26 18.69 10.06
CA SER A 164 15.07 19.92 9.30
C SER A 164 13.97 19.76 8.22
N SER A 165 13.48 20.87 7.68
CA SER A 165 12.47 20.86 6.59
C SER A 165 12.92 20.09 5.33
N PHE A 166 14.23 19.97 5.07
CA PHE A 166 14.74 19.17 3.95
C PHE A 166 14.74 17.67 4.27
N THR A 167 15.29 17.27 5.42
CA THR A 167 15.36 15.86 5.84
C THR A 167 13.98 15.25 6.03
N ASP A 168 13.00 16.05 6.47
CA ASP A 168 11.64 15.59 6.69
C ASP A 168 10.89 15.43 5.36
N ARG A 169 11.14 16.30 4.36
CA ARG A 169 10.66 16.11 2.98
C ARG A 169 11.22 14.83 2.37
N LEU A 170 12.52 14.57 2.57
CA LEU A 170 13.18 13.35 2.09
C LEU A 170 12.54 12.11 2.71
N SER A 171 12.35 12.12 4.03
CA SER A 171 11.76 11.00 4.77
C SER A 171 10.29 10.79 4.42
N LEU A 172 9.54 11.88 4.20
CA LEU A 172 8.17 11.84 3.71
C LEU A 172 8.10 11.16 2.34
N CYS A 173 8.95 11.53 1.39
CA CYS A 173 9.01 10.88 0.08
C CYS A 173 9.23 9.36 0.23
N LYS A 174 10.30 8.95 0.94
CA LYS A 174 10.62 7.53 1.13
C LYS A 174 9.45 6.76 1.75
N THR A 175 8.79 7.37 2.72
CA THR A 175 7.66 6.77 3.44
C THR A 175 6.40 6.69 2.59
N LEU A 176 6.09 7.71 1.76
CA LEU A 176 4.97 7.64 0.81
C LEU A 176 5.20 6.57 -0.26
N LYS A 177 6.45 6.35 -0.70
CA LYS A 177 6.78 5.23 -1.59
C LYS A 177 6.52 3.88 -0.90
N GLY A 178 6.92 3.73 0.36
CA GLY A 178 6.55 2.57 1.17
C GLY A 178 5.03 2.41 1.31
N PHE A 179 4.31 3.53 1.50
CA PHE A 179 2.86 3.51 1.60
C PHE A 179 2.21 3.05 0.30
N ARG A 180 2.70 3.50 -0.86
CA ARG A 180 2.21 3.02 -2.16
C ARG A 180 2.37 1.51 -2.30
N ILE A 181 3.49 0.93 -1.87
CA ILE A 181 3.72 -0.52 -1.87
C ILE A 181 2.73 -1.23 -0.93
N ARG A 182 2.52 -0.69 0.28
CA ARG A 182 1.51 -1.22 1.21
C ARG A 182 0.10 -1.10 0.64
N ALA A 183 -0.26 0.01 0.00
CA ALA A 183 -1.57 0.19 -0.63
C ALA A 183 -1.82 -0.83 -1.75
N ILE A 184 -0.79 -1.21 -2.54
CA ILE A 184 -0.89 -2.31 -3.50
C ILE A 184 -1.22 -3.63 -2.77
N THR A 185 -0.50 -3.91 -1.68
CA THR A 185 -0.72 -5.11 -0.86
C THR A 185 -2.15 -5.15 -0.30
N VAL A 186 -2.63 -4.03 0.25
CA VAL A 186 -3.99 -3.86 0.77
C VAL A 186 -5.04 -4.09 -0.32
N ASN A 187 -4.86 -3.50 -1.51
CA ASN A 187 -5.77 -3.70 -2.64
C ASN A 187 -5.88 -5.19 -3.03
N ARG A 188 -4.75 -5.90 -3.06
CA ARG A 188 -4.72 -7.34 -3.36
C ARG A 188 -5.39 -8.16 -2.26
N ALA A 189 -5.08 -7.87 -0.99
CA ALA A 189 -5.66 -8.56 0.16
C ALA A 189 -7.19 -8.39 0.21
N LEU A 190 -7.70 -7.17 0.05
CA LEU A 190 -9.15 -6.92 0.01
C LEU A 190 -9.80 -7.56 -1.22
N GLY A 191 -9.11 -7.62 -2.37
CA GLY A 191 -9.58 -8.37 -3.52
C GLY A 191 -9.71 -9.87 -3.23
N TYR A 192 -8.71 -10.46 -2.59
CA TYR A 192 -8.71 -11.87 -2.19
C TYR A 192 -9.79 -12.18 -1.15
N ILE A 193 -9.95 -11.34 -0.13
CA ILE A 193 -11.04 -11.45 0.85
C ILE A 193 -12.39 -11.34 0.15
N GLY A 194 -12.57 -10.33 -0.71
CA GLY A 194 -13.80 -10.11 -1.48
C GLY A 194 -14.19 -11.25 -2.42
N SER A 195 -13.21 -12.01 -2.91
CA SER A 195 -13.47 -13.17 -3.77
C SER A 195 -14.03 -14.38 -3.03
N GLY A 196 -13.89 -14.41 -1.70
CA GLY A 196 -14.21 -15.58 -0.88
C GLY A 196 -13.27 -16.78 -1.06
N GLU A 197 -12.20 -16.67 -1.87
CA GLU A 197 -11.26 -17.77 -2.11
C GLU A 197 -10.60 -18.32 -0.84
N HIS A 198 -10.39 -17.45 0.16
CA HIS A 198 -9.84 -17.83 1.46
C HIS A 198 -10.76 -18.72 2.31
N LYS A 199 -12.03 -18.87 1.94
CA LYS A 199 -13.01 -19.72 2.64
C LYS A 199 -13.17 -21.10 2.01
N LYS A 200 -12.51 -21.35 0.87
CA LYS A 200 -12.49 -22.64 0.17
C LYS A 200 -11.45 -23.56 0.78
#